data_AF-A0ABC9UFF0-F1
#
_entry.id   AF-A0ABC9UFF0-F1
#
_cell.length_a   1.000
_cell.length_b   1.000
_cell.length_c   1.000
_cell.angle_alpha   90.00
_cell.angle_beta   90.00
_cell.angle_gamma   90.00
#
_symmetry.space_group_name_H-M   'P 1'
#
loop_
_entity.id
_entity.type
_entity.pdbx_description
1 polymer ?
#
loop_
_entity_poly.entity_id
_entity_poly.type
_entity_poly.pdbx_seq_one_letter_code
_entity_poly.pdbx_strand_id
1 'polypeptide(L)'
;MAEVYNHWRSAFLAYLLNSADVFIGGDIITTDESIEFRGGRNVGPLPTLYGYDGNYIEPVNQWLIHLKAEKRLENLSSYARALKFYWCFLESEELAWDNFPAVKALKPAYRYRNDGLLKKVKTGEIAFSTANTYICHLVQFYLWAAYEHYFPVTETNKPFDIEFVRFRNNDILAHMKPKFFVQTTDLRIRVPKDSNSLNIRRLSPLSQTMLTEFAIHLSQTSVEMQLICLLAAQCGLRIEEATGFTLTALNQAVQRTESRTHYEITIGPSNGVPTKYNKTRTIEITNTLLDKLQHYAISERRMTRFDKLQMRIKAMLKMGQQEIKTVPGTLFSDKIRSESLVSAIQNEPLFISQQGSPCTPQSTGARFGELRKKMINSGIAFDHKFHDLRCSYATYRLYSLLTAGIEPADALSLLMQWMGHKNESTTWKYLRYLKTKEALKEKISMLDEIMHRALLE
;
A
#
# COMPACT_ATOMS: atom_id res chain seq x y z
N MET A 1 -21.86 -13.15 40.84
CA MET A 1 -20.99 -12.01 41.25
C MET A 1 -19.60 -12.05 40.59
N ALA A 2 -19.04 -13.22 40.23
CA ALA A 2 -17.75 -13.32 39.53
C ALA A 2 -17.81 -13.09 38.00
N GLU A 3 -18.98 -13.22 37.36
CA GLU A 3 -19.11 -13.02 35.90
C GLU A 3 -19.33 -11.56 35.46
N VAL A 4 -19.72 -10.68 36.37
CA VAL A 4 -19.90 -9.24 36.07
C VAL A 4 -18.57 -8.48 36.16
N TYR A 5 -17.56 -9.04 36.84
CA TYR A 5 -16.23 -8.42 36.99
C TYR A 5 -15.35 -8.51 35.73
N ASN A 6 -15.61 -9.46 34.82
CA ASN A 6 -14.83 -9.62 33.60
C ASN A 6 -15.22 -8.66 32.46
N HIS A 7 -16.37 -7.97 32.57
CA HIS A 7 -16.83 -7.06 31.51
C HIS A 7 -16.25 -5.64 31.63
N TRP A 8 -15.70 -5.27 32.80
CA TRP A 8 -15.18 -3.92 33.09
C TRP A 8 -13.66 -3.76 32.92
N ARG A 9 -12.90 -4.82 32.61
CA ARG A 9 -11.47 -4.73 32.25
C ARG A 9 -11.21 -4.19 30.84
N SER A 10 -12.24 -3.91 30.03
CA SER A 10 -12.08 -3.42 28.65
C SER A 10 -11.95 -1.90 28.50
N ALA A 11 -11.94 -1.14 29.60
CA ALA A 11 -12.18 0.31 29.53
C ALA A 11 -10.94 1.20 29.32
N PHE A 12 -9.70 0.76 29.58
CA PHE A 12 -8.51 1.59 29.31
C PHE A 12 -7.34 0.70 28.90
N LEU A 13 -7.00 0.74 27.61
CA LEU A 13 -5.84 0.09 27.02
C LEU A 13 -4.99 1.15 26.35
N ALA A 14 -3.70 0.86 26.16
CA ALA A 14 -2.75 1.74 25.49
C ALA A 14 -3.36 2.33 24.21
N TYR A 15 -3.14 3.62 24.01
CA TYR A 15 -3.76 4.37 22.91
C TYR A 15 -2.73 5.21 22.15
N LEU A 16 -3.07 5.51 20.90
CA LEU A 16 -2.25 6.30 20.02
C LEU A 16 -2.85 7.69 19.89
N LEU A 17 -2.02 8.71 20.08
CA LEU A 17 -2.31 10.08 19.68
C LEU A 17 -1.41 10.45 18.49
N ASN A 18 -1.81 11.45 17.71
CA ASN A 18 -0.90 12.07 16.77
C ASN A 18 -0.37 13.34 17.43
N SER A 19 0.95 13.45 17.53
CA SER A 19 1.58 14.67 18.00
C SER A 19 1.38 15.83 17.01
N ALA A 20 1.63 17.04 17.48
CA ALA A 20 1.99 18.14 16.59
C ALA A 20 3.31 17.82 15.83
N ASP A 21 3.71 18.71 14.93
CA ASP A 21 4.98 18.57 14.21
C ASP A 21 6.15 18.43 15.17
N VAL A 22 6.95 17.37 14.97
CA VAL A 22 8.12 17.07 15.79
C VAL A 22 9.37 17.61 15.12
N PHE A 23 10.20 18.30 15.90
CA PHE A 23 11.47 18.86 15.46
C PHE A 23 12.61 18.06 16.10
N ILE A 24 13.63 17.72 15.31
CA ILE A 24 14.79 16.94 15.75
C ILE A 24 16.10 17.68 15.46
N GLY A 25 17.08 17.53 16.35
CA GLY A 25 18.40 18.16 16.23
C GLY A 25 18.37 19.69 16.40
N GLY A 26 17.39 20.20 17.15
CA GLY A 26 17.35 21.60 17.60
C GLY A 26 17.94 21.73 19.01
N ASP A 27 18.30 22.95 19.38
CA ASP A 27 18.76 23.29 20.72
C ASP A 27 17.56 23.39 21.67
N ILE A 28 17.71 22.81 22.85
CA ILE A 28 16.70 22.90 23.92
C ILE A 28 17.14 24.02 24.86
N ILE A 29 16.33 25.07 24.97
CA ILE A 29 16.52 26.14 25.93
C ILE A 29 15.45 25.97 27.00
N THR A 30 15.87 25.49 28.17
CA THR A 30 15.03 25.40 29.36
C THR A 30 15.18 26.67 30.19
N THR A 31 14.09 27.39 30.40
CA THR A 31 13.94 28.42 31.43
C THR A 31 13.04 27.87 32.55
N ASP A 32 13.03 28.52 33.72
CA ASP A 32 12.21 28.07 34.86
C ASP A 32 10.70 28.04 34.55
N GLU A 33 10.25 28.76 33.52
CA GLU A 33 8.84 28.88 33.13
C GLU A 33 8.50 28.26 31.76
N SER A 34 9.50 27.91 30.94
CA SER A 34 9.24 27.40 29.59
C SER A 34 10.37 26.54 29.01
N ILE A 35 10.00 25.61 28.13
CA ILE A 35 10.92 24.86 27.29
C ILE A 35 10.78 25.39 25.86
N GLU A 36 11.80 26.08 25.37
CA GLU A 36 11.90 26.52 23.98
C GLU A 36 12.76 25.55 23.17
N PHE A 37 12.27 25.16 21.99
CA PHE A 37 13.05 24.40 21.01
C PHE A 37 13.49 25.36 19.89
N ARG A 38 14.79 25.60 19.76
CA ARG A 38 15.35 26.48 18.72
C ARG A 38 16.03 25.68 17.62
N GLY A 39 15.67 25.98 16.38
CA GLY A 39 16.20 25.25 15.22
C GLY A 39 15.67 23.82 15.12
N GLY A 40 16.43 22.96 14.45
CA GLY A 40 16.05 21.57 14.20
C GLY A 40 15.26 21.34 12.91
N ARG A 41 15.29 20.10 12.43
CA ARG A 41 14.57 19.66 11.24
C ARG A 41 13.17 19.19 11.63
N ASN A 42 12.14 19.80 11.04
CA ASN A 42 10.76 19.31 11.15
C ASN A 42 10.62 17.95 10.44
N VAL A 43 10.18 16.93 11.16
CA VAL A 43 9.89 15.58 10.62
C VAL A 43 8.39 15.27 10.52
N GLY A 44 7.56 16.27 10.78
CA GLY A 44 6.10 16.21 10.75
C GLY A 44 5.51 15.55 12.00
N PRO A 45 4.19 15.29 11.99
CA PRO A 45 3.52 14.67 13.12
C PRO A 45 3.89 13.20 13.24
N LEU A 46 3.97 12.70 14.47
CA LEU A 46 4.30 11.31 14.78
C LEU A 46 3.16 10.65 15.55
N PRO A 47 2.89 9.36 15.31
CA PRO A 47 2.09 8.58 16.24
C PRO A 47 2.85 8.46 17.56
N THR A 48 2.21 8.81 18.66
CA THR A 48 2.73 8.68 20.02
C THR A 48 1.86 7.73 20.82
N LEU A 49 2.50 6.75 21.46
CA LEU A 49 1.86 5.71 22.24
C LEU A 49 1.88 6.08 23.73
N TYR A 50 0.72 5.97 24.35
CA TYR A 50 0.51 6.18 25.78
C TYR A 50 -0.08 4.92 26.41
N GLY A 51 0.31 4.64 27.65
CA GLY A 51 -0.26 3.56 28.45
C GLY A 51 -1.71 3.87 28.86
N TYR A 52 -2.40 2.88 29.42
CA TYR A 52 -3.76 3.07 29.93
C TYR A 52 -3.86 4.14 31.02
N ASP A 53 -2.77 4.37 31.75
CA ASP A 53 -2.59 5.37 32.81
C ASP A 53 -2.21 6.76 32.27
N GLY A 54 -2.09 6.91 30.95
CA GLY A 54 -1.67 8.14 30.30
C GLY A 54 -0.16 8.37 30.31
N ASN A 55 0.64 7.40 30.77
CA ASN A 55 2.09 7.53 30.77
C ASN A 55 2.65 7.44 29.35
N TYR A 56 3.62 8.31 29.06
CA TYR A 56 4.34 8.30 27.80
C TYR A 56 5.24 7.07 27.72
N ILE A 57 4.99 6.19 26.75
CA ILE A 57 5.78 4.97 26.55
C ILE A 57 7.06 5.34 25.79
N GLU A 58 8.02 5.86 26.55
CA GLU A 58 9.30 6.36 26.09
C GLU A 58 10.02 5.43 25.09
N PRO A 59 10.24 4.13 25.34
CA PRO A 59 11.01 3.29 24.41
C PRO A 59 10.31 3.13 23.06
N VAL A 60 8.99 3.00 23.04
CA VAL A 60 8.23 2.89 21.78
C VAL A 60 8.25 4.21 21.02
N ASN A 61 8.09 5.32 21.72
CA ASN A 61 8.04 6.62 21.07
C ASN A 61 9.41 7.02 20.53
N GLN A 62 10.50 6.72 21.24
CA GLN A 62 11.85 6.90 20.73
C GLN A 62 12.13 6.03 19.50
N TRP A 63 11.64 4.79 19.47
CA TRP A 63 11.71 3.95 18.27
C TRP A 63 10.97 4.56 17.08
N LEU A 64 9.77 5.11 17.29
CA LEU A 64 9.01 5.77 16.22
C LEU A 64 9.71 7.04 15.72
N ILE A 65 10.37 7.79 16.61
CA ILE A 65 11.23 8.93 16.27
C ILE A 65 12.42 8.43 15.43
N HIS A 66 13.14 7.40 15.86
CA HIS A 66 14.27 6.80 15.13
C HIS A 66 13.86 6.37 13.70
N LEU A 67 12.72 5.70 13.55
CA LEU A 67 12.19 5.31 12.24
C LEU A 67 11.92 6.50 11.32
N LYS A 68 11.45 7.62 11.87
CA LYS A 68 11.20 8.84 11.09
C LYS A 68 12.47 9.61 10.78
N ALA A 69 13.29 9.83 11.80
CA ALA A 69 14.46 10.70 11.79
C ALA A 69 15.59 10.08 10.98
N GLU A 70 15.95 8.84 11.28
CA GLU A 70 17.11 8.14 10.75
C GLU A 70 16.76 7.24 9.58
N LYS A 71 15.73 6.40 9.72
CA LYS A 71 15.29 5.50 8.62
C LYS A 71 14.47 6.23 7.55
N ARG A 72 14.10 7.50 7.78
CA ARG A 72 13.35 8.37 6.86
C ARG A 72 12.07 7.72 6.33
N LEU A 73 11.38 6.93 7.16
CA LEU A 73 10.14 6.28 6.75
C LEU A 73 9.00 7.30 6.64
N GLU A 74 8.29 7.28 5.52
CA GLU A 74 7.15 8.18 5.31
C GLU A 74 5.95 7.76 6.17
N ASN A 75 5.65 6.46 6.23
CA ASN A 75 4.46 5.91 6.88
C ASN A 75 4.83 4.97 8.03
N LEU A 76 4.46 5.36 9.25
CA LEU A 76 4.70 4.59 10.48
C LEU A 76 3.47 3.82 10.96
N SER A 77 2.35 3.84 10.22
CA SER A 77 1.07 3.34 10.71
C SER A 77 1.06 1.83 11.01
N SER A 78 1.84 1.03 10.28
CA SER A 78 1.96 -0.41 10.56
C SER A 78 2.76 -0.67 11.83
N TYR A 79 3.85 0.07 12.05
CA TYR A 79 4.68 0.02 13.24
C TYR A 79 3.90 0.44 14.48
N ALA A 80 3.25 1.62 14.42
CA ALA A 80 2.46 2.15 15.51
C ALA A 80 1.29 1.23 15.89
N ARG A 81 0.55 0.69 14.90
CA ARG A 81 -0.52 -0.28 15.18
C ARG A 81 0.01 -1.58 15.80
N ALA A 82 1.13 -2.10 15.30
CA ALA A 82 1.73 -3.32 15.84
C ALA A 82 2.15 -3.15 17.30
N LEU A 83 2.86 -2.05 17.60
CA LEU A 83 3.34 -1.77 18.95
C LEU A 83 2.21 -1.40 19.90
N LYS A 84 1.18 -0.68 19.45
CA LYS A 84 -0.06 -0.51 20.22
C LYS A 84 -0.67 -1.86 20.59
N PHE A 85 -0.84 -2.75 19.60
CA PHE A 85 -1.43 -4.07 19.85
C PHE A 85 -0.59 -4.91 20.82
N TYR A 86 0.73 -4.77 20.76
CA TYR A 86 1.64 -5.40 21.70
C TYR A 86 1.50 -4.82 23.11
N TRP A 87 1.47 -3.49 23.23
CA TRP A 87 1.36 -2.83 24.53
C TRP A 87 0.02 -3.08 25.22
N CYS A 88 -1.09 -3.04 24.47
CA CYS A 88 -2.39 -3.43 25.01
C CYS A 88 -2.37 -4.87 25.55
N PHE A 89 -1.64 -5.78 24.89
CA PHE A 89 -1.48 -7.15 25.36
C PHE A 89 -0.65 -7.20 26.66
N LEU A 90 0.47 -6.47 26.72
CA LEU A 90 1.30 -6.39 27.93
C LEU A 90 0.51 -5.88 29.13
N GLU A 91 -0.25 -4.80 28.96
CA GLU A 91 -1.10 -4.24 30.01
C GLU A 91 -2.18 -5.22 30.46
N SER A 92 -2.85 -5.89 29.51
CA SER A 92 -3.91 -6.85 29.83
C SER A 92 -3.42 -8.10 30.59
N GLU A 93 -2.15 -8.45 30.38
CA GLU A 93 -1.50 -9.63 30.98
C GLU A 93 -0.52 -9.25 32.11
N GLU A 94 -0.48 -7.96 32.48
CA GLU A 94 0.38 -7.40 33.54
C GLU A 94 1.88 -7.77 33.34
N LEU A 95 2.36 -7.66 32.11
CA LEU A 95 3.73 -8.01 31.71
C LEU A 95 4.59 -6.76 31.52
N ALA A 96 5.82 -6.80 32.07
CA ALA A 96 6.86 -5.85 31.71
C ALA A 96 7.44 -6.19 30.33
N TRP A 97 7.68 -5.18 29.49
CA TRP A 97 8.16 -5.37 28.12
C TRP A 97 9.64 -5.79 28.05
N ASP A 98 10.43 -5.44 29.07
CA ASP A 98 11.89 -5.60 29.17
C ASP A 98 12.32 -6.71 30.14
N ASN A 99 11.36 -7.39 30.77
CA ASN A 99 11.63 -8.54 31.63
C ASN A 99 11.59 -9.85 30.81
N PHE A 100 12.71 -10.58 30.78
CA PHE A 100 12.83 -11.83 30.03
C PHE A 100 13.09 -13.05 30.95
N PRO A 101 12.03 -13.71 31.45
CA PRO A 101 12.17 -14.95 32.22
C PRO A 101 12.98 -16.02 31.48
N ALA A 102 13.71 -16.86 32.21
CA ALA A 102 14.53 -17.94 31.63
C ALA A 102 13.69 -18.90 30.76
N VAL A 103 12.44 -19.17 31.18
CA VAL A 103 11.50 -19.99 30.43
C VAL A 103 10.97 -19.22 29.21
N LYS A 104 11.34 -19.66 28.00
CA LYS A 104 10.95 -18.99 26.74
C LYS A 104 9.45 -18.72 26.63
N ALA A 105 8.61 -19.67 27.01
CA ALA A 105 7.15 -19.54 26.91
C ALA A 105 6.58 -18.40 27.77
N LEU A 106 7.27 -17.99 28.83
CA LEU A 106 6.86 -16.91 29.72
C LEU A 106 7.36 -15.54 29.27
N LYS A 107 8.31 -15.49 28.33
CA LYS A 107 8.83 -14.22 27.80
C LYS A 107 7.73 -13.44 27.08
N PRO A 108 7.67 -12.11 27.26
CA PRO A 108 6.62 -11.26 26.67
C PRO A 108 6.39 -11.49 25.18
N ALA A 109 7.46 -11.61 24.39
CA ALA A 109 7.36 -11.80 22.94
C ALA A 109 6.73 -13.15 22.53
N TYR A 110 7.00 -14.23 23.27
CA TYR A 110 6.42 -15.56 23.01
C TYR A 110 4.99 -15.65 23.50
N ARG A 111 4.68 -15.06 24.66
CA ARG A 111 3.30 -14.92 25.15
C ARG A 111 2.47 -14.13 24.15
N TYR A 112 2.97 -13.00 23.66
CA TYR A 112 2.26 -12.22 22.64
C TYR A 112 2.03 -13.00 21.35
N ARG A 113 3.02 -13.75 20.89
CA ARG A 113 2.87 -14.63 19.72
C ARG A 113 1.76 -15.67 19.93
N ASN A 114 1.77 -16.38 21.05
CA ASN A 114 0.90 -17.53 21.29
C ASN A 114 -0.50 -17.11 21.77
N ASP A 115 -0.57 -16.23 22.75
CA ASP A 115 -1.79 -15.79 23.41
C ASP A 115 -2.40 -14.56 22.73
N GLY A 116 -1.56 -13.59 22.35
CA GLY A 116 -2.03 -12.34 21.74
C GLY A 116 -2.42 -12.49 20.27
N LEU A 117 -1.58 -13.15 19.47
CA LEU A 117 -1.76 -13.21 18.02
C LEU A 117 -2.35 -14.54 17.52
N LEU A 118 -1.77 -15.68 17.89
CA LEU A 118 -2.21 -16.98 17.35
C LEU A 118 -3.66 -17.32 17.74
N LYS A 119 -4.12 -16.95 18.95
CA LYS A 119 -5.53 -17.08 19.34
C LYS A 119 -6.44 -16.26 18.40
N LYS A 120 -6.12 -14.98 18.18
CA LYS A 120 -6.86 -14.08 17.28
C LYS A 120 -6.84 -14.51 15.81
N VAL A 121 -5.74 -15.14 15.38
CA VAL A 121 -5.66 -15.71 14.03
C VAL A 121 -6.59 -16.91 13.88
N LYS A 122 -6.64 -17.79 14.89
CA LYS A 122 -7.53 -18.97 14.89
C LYS A 122 -9.01 -18.58 14.94
N THR A 123 -9.36 -17.49 15.64
CA THR A 123 -10.74 -16.95 15.67
C THR A 123 -11.09 -16.15 14.41
N GLY A 124 -10.11 -15.85 13.54
CA GLY A 124 -10.33 -15.08 12.31
C GLY A 124 -10.40 -13.56 12.51
N GLU A 125 -10.16 -13.05 13.72
CA GLU A 125 -10.13 -11.60 14.01
C GLU A 125 -8.99 -10.90 13.26
N ILE A 126 -7.85 -11.57 13.08
CA ILE A 126 -6.70 -11.04 12.34
C ILE A 126 -6.18 -12.06 11.33
N ALA A 127 -5.74 -11.58 10.16
CA ALA A 127 -5.11 -12.42 9.16
C ALA A 127 -3.69 -12.86 9.58
N PHE A 128 -3.27 -14.05 9.15
CA PHE A 128 -1.90 -14.55 9.35
C PHE A 128 -0.81 -13.58 8.86
N SER A 129 -1.06 -12.87 7.76
CA SER A 129 -0.14 -11.87 7.23
C SER A 129 0.00 -10.67 8.17
N THR A 130 -1.11 -10.21 8.74
CA THR A 130 -1.12 -9.09 9.70
C THR A 130 -0.38 -9.47 10.98
N ALA A 131 -0.64 -10.67 11.51
CA ALA A 131 0.08 -11.18 12.68
C ALA A 131 1.60 -11.29 12.44
N ASN A 132 2.02 -11.77 11.27
CA ASN A 132 3.45 -11.81 10.91
C ASN A 132 4.05 -10.41 10.74
N THR A 133 3.31 -9.44 10.18
CA THR A 133 3.75 -8.04 10.12
C THR A 133 3.94 -7.46 11.53
N TYR A 134 3.05 -7.76 12.47
CA TYR A 134 3.15 -7.28 13.84
C TYR A 134 4.36 -7.89 14.56
N ILE A 135 4.58 -9.20 14.46
CA ILE A 135 5.80 -9.85 14.97
C ILE A 135 7.06 -9.25 14.34
N CYS A 136 7.05 -8.96 13.04
CA CYS A 136 8.20 -8.35 12.38
C CYS A 136 8.54 -6.97 12.95
N HIS A 137 7.54 -6.12 13.15
CA HIS A 137 7.74 -4.80 13.77
C HIS A 137 8.17 -4.90 15.24
N LEU A 138 7.64 -5.88 15.98
CA LEU A 138 8.05 -6.15 17.36
C LEU A 138 9.53 -6.58 17.44
N VAL A 139 9.96 -7.48 16.56
CA VAL A 139 11.35 -7.92 16.48
C VAL A 139 12.27 -6.74 16.18
N GLN A 140 11.91 -5.88 15.22
CA GLN A 140 12.70 -4.69 14.88
C GLN A 140 12.81 -3.72 16.07
N PHE A 141 11.72 -3.50 16.79
CA PHE A 141 11.72 -2.68 18.01
C PHE A 141 12.68 -3.23 19.06
N TYR A 142 12.62 -4.52 19.37
CA TYR A 142 13.53 -5.13 20.36
C TYR A 142 14.99 -5.15 19.94
N LEU A 143 15.28 -5.35 18.64
CA LEU A 143 16.66 -5.27 18.13
C LEU A 143 17.21 -3.86 18.26
N TRP A 144 16.39 -2.84 17.97
CA TRP A 144 16.74 -1.44 18.17
C TRP A 144 16.93 -1.12 19.67
N ALA A 145 16.00 -1.53 20.53
CA ALA A 145 16.09 -1.28 21.97
C ALA A 145 17.32 -1.95 22.59
N ALA A 146 17.70 -3.14 22.12
CA ALA A 146 18.95 -3.79 22.49
C ALA A 146 20.19 -3.01 22.04
N TYR A 147 20.16 -2.47 20.82
CA TYR A 147 21.25 -1.66 20.25
C TYR A 147 21.43 -0.34 21.02
N GLU A 148 20.34 0.32 21.39
CA GLU A 148 20.33 1.53 22.23
C GLU A 148 20.49 1.23 23.73
N HIS A 149 20.82 -0.01 24.10
CA HIS A 149 21.11 -0.43 25.47
C HIS A 149 19.97 -0.24 26.49
N TYR A 150 18.70 -0.29 26.06
CA TYR A 150 17.55 -0.26 26.97
C TYR A 150 17.51 -1.45 27.94
N PHE A 151 18.16 -2.56 27.60
CA PHE A 151 18.31 -3.72 28.46
C PHE A 151 19.64 -4.45 28.15
N PRO A 152 20.23 -5.14 29.14
CA PRO A 152 21.45 -5.90 28.92
C PRO A 152 21.14 -7.16 28.12
N VAL A 153 21.83 -7.37 26.99
CA VAL A 153 21.64 -8.57 26.16
C VAL A 153 22.57 -9.68 26.65
N THR A 154 22.00 -10.77 27.16
CA THR A 154 22.74 -12.00 27.48
C THR A 154 22.02 -13.22 26.91
N GLU A 155 22.64 -14.40 26.96
CA GLU A 155 21.97 -15.63 26.51
C GLU A 155 20.67 -15.91 27.28
N THR A 156 20.63 -15.55 28.56
CA THR A 156 19.44 -15.72 29.41
C THR A 156 18.50 -14.51 29.30
N ASN A 157 19.05 -13.30 29.15
CA ASN A 157 18.31 -12.04 29.04
C ASN A 157 18.19 -11.58 27.58
N LYS A 158 17.36 -12.27 26.80
CA LYS A 158 17.03 -11.92 25.42
C LYS A 158 15.54 -12.11 25.12
N PRO A 159 14.91 -11.26 24.30
CA PRO A 159 13.48 -11.34 24.01
C PRO A 159 13.12 -12.54 23.12
N PHE A 160 14.02 -12.98 22.23
CA PHE A 160 13.82 -14.10 21.29
C PHE A 160 15.16 -14.61 20.75
N ASP A 161 15.13 -15.72 20.02
CA ASP A 161 16.29 -16.28 19.33
C ASP A 161 16.37 -15.83 17.87
N ILE A 162 17.60 -15.52 17.44
CA ILE A 162 17.91 -15.21 16.05
C ILE A 162 18.29 -16.51 15.34
N GLU A 163 17.66 -16.75 14.19
CA GLU A 163 17.92 -17.89 13.31
C GLU A 163 18.40 -17.41 11.95
N PHE A 164 19.23 -18.20 11.25
CA PHE A 164 19.63 -17.93 9.87
C PHE A 164 19.07 -18.99 8.95
N VAL A 165 18.07 -18.63 8.14
CA VAL A 165 17.45 -19.54 7.19
C VAL A 165 18.07 -19.37 5.81
N ARG A 166 18.52 -20.47 5.23
CA ARG A 166 19.16 -20.51 3.91
C ARG A 166 18.10 -20.55 2.80
N PHE A 167 18.15 -19.59 1.89
CA PHE A 167 17.29 -19.53 0.72
C PHE A 167 18.10 -19.72 -0.57
N ARG A 168 17.46 -20.35 -1.57
CA ARG A 168 17.97 -20.39 -2.94
C ARG A 168 17.57 -19.08 -3.62
N ASN A 169 18.54 -18.43 -4.26
CA ASN A 169 18.27 -17.21 -5.01
C ASN A 169 17.75 -17.59 -6.39
N ASN A 170 16.57 -17.07 -6.74
CA ASN A 170 15.97 -17.23 -8.06
C ASN A 170 15.85 -15.87 -8.76
N ASP A 171 16.60 -14.86 -8.32
CA ASP A 171 16.58 -13.53 -8.94
C ASP A 171 17.49 -13.47 -10.19
N ILE A 172 17.42 -12.39 -10.97
CA ILE A 172 18.16 -12.22 -12.23
C ILE A 172 19.68 -12.37 -12.02
N LEU A 173 20.19 -12.02 -10.83
CA LEU A 173 21.59 -12.19 -10.41
C LEU A 173 21.84 -13.47 -9.59
N ALA A 174 20.96 -14.48 -9.69
CA ALA A 174 21.09 -15.73 -8.96
C ALA A 174 22.39 -16.47 -9.26
N HIS A 175 22.94 -16.32 -10.46
CA HIS A 175 24.24 -16.89 -10.83
C HIS A 175 25.40 -16.31 -10.00
N MET A 176 25.31 -15.04 -9.60
CA MET A 176 26.32 -14.37 -8.77
C MET A 176 26.17 -14.68 -7.28
N LYS A 177 24.94 -14.88 -6.81
CA LYS A 177 24.65 -15.22 -5.40
C LYS A 177 23.58 -16.31 -5.33
N PRO A 178 23.93 -17.58 -5.61
CA PRO A 178 22.94 -18.66 -5.76
C PRO A 178 22.25 -19.02 -4.45
N LYS A 179 22.84 -18.65 -3.32
CA LYS A 179 22.31 -18.88 -1.98
C LYS A 179 22.51 -17.63 -1.14
N PHE A 180 21.49 -17.29 -0.35
CA PHE A 180 21.59 -16.21 0.62
C PHE A 180 21.00 -16.65 1.96
N PHE A 181 21.53 -16.10 3.03
CA PHE A 181 21.00 -16.29 4.38
C PHE A 181 20.08 -15.12 4.69
N VAL A 182 18.91 -15.43 5.23
CA VAL A 182 18.00 -14.43 5.80
C VAL A 182 18.00 -14.64 7.29
N GLN A 183 18.33 -13.57 8.02
CA GLN A 183 18.13 -13.51 9.46
C GLN A 183 16.62 -13.52 9.73
N THR A 184 16.18 -14.51 10.48
CA THR A 184 14.80 -14.66 10.95
C THR A 184 14.81 -14.82 12.48
N THR A 185 13.63 -14.92 13.07
CA THR A 185 13.50 -15.23 14.50
C THR A 185 12.55 -16.40 14.69
N ASP A 186 12.71 -17.09 15.81
CA ASP A 186 11.86 -18.22 16.22
C ASP A 186 10.43 -17.80 16.58
N LEU A 187 10.16 -16.48 16.62
CA LEU A 187 8.82 -15.92 16.77
C LEU A 187 7.95 -16.02 15.51
N ARG A 188 8.52 -16.38 14.35
CA ARG A 188 7.76 -16.41 13.08
C ARG A 188 6.52 -17.30 13.19
N ILE A 189 5.38 -16.77 12.75
CA ILE A 189 4.12 -17.52 12.71
C ILE A 189 4.06 -18.29 11.39
N ARG A 190 4.11 -19.62 11.47
CA ARG A 190 3.97 -20.49 10.30
C ARG A 190 2.56 -20.38 9.76
N VAL A 191 2.43 -19.94 8.51
CA VAL A 191 1.16 -19.93 7.80
C VAL A 191 0.89 -21.36 7.30
N PRO A 192 -0.23 -22.00 7.65
CA PRO A 192 -0.60 -23.29 7.09
C PRO A 192 -0.59 -23.22 5.57
N LYS A 193 0.13 -24.14 4.92
CA LYS A 193 0.11 -24.29 3.46
C LYS A 193 -1.13 -25.06 3.05
N ASP A 194 -2.31 -24.54 3.36
CA ASP A 194 -3.52 -25.16 2.84
C ASP A 194 -3.70 -24.70 1.40
N SER A 195 -3.87 -25.68 0.51
CA SER A 195 -4.36 -25.49 -0.85
C SER A 195 -5.62 -24.61 -0.87
N ASN A 196 -6.40 -24.59 0.24
CA ASN A 196 -7.61 -23.78 0.47
C ASN A 196 -7.49 -22.63 1.50
N SER A 197 -6.29 -22.20 1.89
CA SER A 197 -6.15 -21.05 2.80
C SER A 197 -6.71 -19.76 2.18
N LEU A 198 -7.82 -19.26 2.73
CA LEU A 198 -8.42 -17.94 2.50
C LEU A 198 -7.44 -16.76 2.71
N ASN A 199 -6.28 -17.02 3.32
CA ASN A 199 -5.33 -16.00 3.80
C ASN A 199 -4.13 -15.73 2.88
N ILE A 200 -3.88 -16.54 1.84
CA ILE A 200 -3.00 -16.14 0.74
C ILE A 200 -3.95 -15.61 -0.33
N ARG A 201 -4.04 -14.29 -0.47
CA ARG A 201 -4.89 -13.66 -1.49
C ARG A 201 -4.56 -14.28 -2.85
N ARG A 202 -5.44 -15.15 -3.33
CA ARG A 202 -5.30 -15.82 -4.61
C ARG A 202 -5.36 -14.74 -5.69
N LEU A 203 -4.59 -14.92 -6.75
CA LEU A 203 -4.81 -14.13 -7.96
C LEU A 203 -6.23 -14.42 -8.43
N SER A 204 -7.05 -13.38 -8.55
CA SER A 204 -8.42 -13.48 -9.07
C SER A 204 -8.56 -12.63 -10.34
N PRO A 205 -7.82 -12.94 -11.42
CA PRO A 205 -8.05 -12.25 -12.68
C PRO A 205 -9.48 -12.54 -13.14
N LEU A 206 -10.14 -11.51 -13.65
CA LEU A 206 -11.51 -11.60 -14.13
C LEU A 206 -11.56 -12.54 -15.34
N SER A 207 -12.52 -13.48 -15.35
CA SER A 207 -12.82 -14.28 -16.55
C SER A 207 -13.38 -13.39 -17.66
N GLN A 208 -13.43 -13.90 -18.88
CA GLN A 208 -14.08 -13.23 -20.01
C GLN A 208 -15.53 -12.83 -19.72
N THR A 209 -16.31 -13.74 -19.12
CA THR A 209 -17.68 -13.46 -18.70
C THR A 209 -17.75 -12.31 -17.69
N MET A 210 -16.88 -12.32 -16.68
CA MET A 210 -16.82 -11.26 -15.67
C MET A 210 -16.28 -9.95 -16.22
N LEU A 211 -15.37 -9.97 -17.18
CA LEU A 211 -14.92 -8.77 -17.90
C LEU A 211 -16.06 -8.15 -18.70
N THR A 212 -16.88 -8.97 -19.35
CA THR A 212 -18.04 -8.50 -20.12
C THR A 212 -19.07 -7.84 -19.23
N GLU A 213 -19.47 -8.52 -18.14
CA GLU A 213 -20.37 -7.93 -17.14
C GLU A 213 -19.78 -6.67 -16.51
N PHE A 214 -18.48 -6.69 -16.19
CA PHE A 214 -17.79 -5.52 -15.67
C PHE A 214 -17.82 -4.35 -16.64
N ALA A 215 -17.57 -4.57 -17.95
CA ALA A 215 -17.61 -3.53 -18.97
C ALA A 215 -19.01 -2.91 -19.11
N ILE A 216 -20.08 -3.74 -19.09
CA ILE A 216 -21.47 -3.29 -19.14
C ILE A 216 -21.82 -2.39 -17.94
N HIS A 217 -21.45 -2.80 -16.74
CA HIS A 217 -21.71 -1.97 -15.55
C HIS A 217 -20.78 -0.75 -15.47
N LEU A 218 -19.57 -0.84 -16.01
CA LEU A 218 -18.61 0.26 -16.04
C LEU A 218 -19.08 1.39 -16.97
N SER A 219 -19.73 1.09 -18.11
CA SER A 219 -20.25 2.12 -19.03
C SER A 219 -21.29 3.03 -18.36
N GLN A 220 -21.98 2.55 -17.33
CA GLN A 220 -22.95 3.33 -16.54
C GLN A 220 -22.30 4.22 -15.46
N THR A 221 -20.98 4.21 -15.35
CA THR A 221 -20.23 5.05 -14.39
C THR A 221 -19.72 6.33 -15.06
N SER A 222 -19.14 7.24 -14.26
CA SER A 222 -18.51 8.45 -14.80
C SER A 222 -17.34 8.10 -15.74
N VAL A 223 -17.16 8.86 -16.83
CA VAL A 223 -16.03 8.73 -17.77
C VAL A 223 -14.67 8.63 -17.07
N GLU A 224 -14.47 9.37 -15.97
CA GLU A 224 -13.23 9.27 -15.17
C GLU A 224 -13.02 7.86 -14.60
N MET A 225 -14.08 7.27 -14.04
CA MET A 225 -14.06 5.93 -13.47
C MET A 225 -13.84 4.87 -14.54
N GLN A 226 -14.47 5.04 -15.71
CA GLN A 226 -14.24 4.20 -16.88
C GLN A 226 -12.74 4.22 -17.24
N LEU A 227 -12.20 5.39 -17.59
CA LEU A 227 -10.81 5.55 -18.04
C LEU A 227 -9.78 5.06 -17.00
N ILE A 228 -10.01 5.32 -15.70
CA ILE A 228 -9.14 4.81 -14.63
C ILE A 228 -9.15 3.27 -14.56
N CYS A 229 -10.31 2.64 -14.73
CA CYS A 229 -10.41 1.18 -14.75
C CYS A 229 -9.78 0.59 -16.02
N LEU A 230 -9.93 1.23 -17.17
CA LEU A 230 -9.27 0.82 -18.42
C LEU A 230 -7.74 0.93 -18.30
N LEU A 231 -7.21 2.00 -17.72
CA LEU A 231 -5.78 2.14 -17.41
C LEU A 231 -5.26 0.98 -16.52
N ALA A 232 -6.05 0.53 -15.55
CA ALA A 232 -5.68 -0.61 -14.71
C ALA A 232 -5.80 -1.95 -15.43
N ALA A 233 -6.84 -2.15 -16.25
CA ALA A 233 -7.15 -3.40 -16.93
C ALA A 233 -6.33 -3.62 -18.22
N GLN A 234 -5.98 -2.55 -18.95
CA GLN A 234 -5.28 -2.61 -20.24
C GLN A 234 -3.79 -2.26 -20.15
N CYS A 235 -3.38 -1.40 -19.21
CA CYS A 235 -1.97 -1.04 -19.01
C CYS A 235 -1.37 -1.67 -17.73
N GLY A 236 -2.19 -2.39 -16.97
CA GLY A 236 -1.78 -3.01 -15.72
C GLY A 236 -1.43 -2.02 -14.62
N LEU A 237 -1.95 -0.79 -14.61
CA LEU A 237 -1.59 0.22 -13.61
C LEU A 237 -2.10 -0.13 -12.21
N ARG A 238 -1.34 0.26 -11.17
CA ARG A 238 -1.86 0.24 -9.78
C ARG A 238 -2.91 1.34 -9.60
N ILE A 239 -3.76 1.25 -8.58
CA ILE A 239 -4.78 2.27 -8.34
C ILE A 239 -4.15 3.65 -8.13
N GLU A 240 -3.02 3.73 -7.43
CA GLU A 240 -2.25 4.95 -7.26
C GLU A 240 -1.80 5.52 -8.60
N GLU A 241 -1.22 4.68 -9.45
CA GLU A 241 -0.70 5.07 -10.77
C GLU A 241 -1.83 5.48 -11.75
N ALA A 242 -2.94 4.73 -11.78
CA ALA A 242 -4.07 5.00 -12.67
C ALA A 242 -4.85 6.25 -12.26
N THR A 243 -5.02 6.49 -10.96
CA THR A 243 -5.74 7.68 -10.45
C THR A 243 -4.89 8.94 -10.52
N GLY A 244 -3.59 8.81 -10.23
CA GLY A 244 -2.61 9.89 -10.31
C GLY A 244 -1.95 10.05 -11.68
N PHE A 245 -2.60 9.59 -12.76
CA PHE A 245 -2.08 9.79 -14.12
C PHE A 245 -2.10 11.28 -14.48
N THR A 246 -1.09 11.77 -15.19
CA THR A 246 -0.88 13.20 -15.46
C THR A 246 -0.93 13.50 -16.95
N LEU A 247 -1.18 14.77 -17.31
CA LEU A 247 -1.04 15.22 -18.70
C LEU A 247 0.41 15.12 -19.18
N THR A 248 1.37 15.38 -18.30
CA THR A 248 2.79 15.23 -18.60
C THR A 248 3.11 13.82 -19.08
N ALA A 249 2.61 12.79 -18.37
CA ALA A 249 2.79 11.40 -18.77
C ALA A 249 2.05 11.07 -20.08
N LEU A 250 0.81 11.55 -20.24
CA LEU A 250 0.01 11.33 -21.44
C LEU A 250 0.70 11.88 -22.71
N ASN A 251 1.31 13.07 -22.61
CA ASN A 251 2.00 13.74 -23.71
C ASN A 251 3.37 13.12 -24.03
N GLN A 252 3.86 12.20 -23.20
CA GLN A 252 5.11 11.46 -23.43
C GLN A 252 4.88 10.11 -24.14
N ALA A 253 3.68 9.86 -24.67
CA ALA A 253 3.40 8.66 -25.43
C ALA A 253 4.21 8.61 -26.73
N VAL A 254 4.93 7.51 -26.94
CA VAL A 254 5.71 7.26 -28.16
C VAL A 254 5.18 6.01 -28.82
N GLN A 255 4.99 6.05 -30.14
CA GLN A 255 4.55 4.87 -30.88
C GLN A 255 5.63 3.78 -30.80
N ARG A 256 5.22 2.55 -30.49
CA ARG A 256 6.15 1.44 -30.33
C ARG A 256 6.73 1.05 -31.69
N THR A 257 8.04 0.80 -31.74
CA THR A 257 8.71 0.28 -32.94
C THR A 257 8.02 -1.00 -33.38
N GLU A 258 7.68 -1.10 -34.67
CA GLU A 258 6.98 -2.25 -35.28
C GLU A 258 5.49 -2.44 -34.90
N SER A 259 4.87 -1.53 -34.13
CA SER A 259 3.42 -1.59 -33.86
C SER A 259 2.70 -0.31 -34.22
N ARG A 260 1.69 -0.43 -35.10
CA ARG A 260 0.80 0.71 -35.44
C ARG A 260 -0.31 0.94 -34.41
N THR A 261 -0.57 -0.03 -33.54
CA THR A 261 -1.74 -0.03 -32.66
C THR A 261 -1.38 0.18 -31.18
N HIS A 262 -0.09 0.18 -30.84
CA HIS A 262 0.38 0.28 -29.45
C HIS A 262 1.41 1.40 -29.30
N TYR A 263 1.35 2.06 -28.15
CA TYR A 263 2.23 3.13 -27.72
C TYR A 263 2.87 2.75 -26.39
N GLU A 264 4.00 3.37 -26.10
CA GLU A 264 4.72 3.24 -24.85
C GLU A 264 4.71 4.57 -24.11
N ILE A 265 4.48 4.51 -22.79
CA ILE A 265 4.56 5.67 -21.91
C ILE A 265 5.49 5.31 -20.75
N THR A 266 6.54 6.11 -20.56
CA THR A 266 7.36 6.01 -19.36
C THR A 266 6.63 6.70 -18.22
N ILE A 267 6.40 6.03 -17.09
CA ILE A 267 5.73 6.60 -15.90
C ILE A 267 6.68 6.62 -14.70
N GLY A 268 6.59 7.66 -13.88
CA GLY A 268 7.41 7.78 -12.68
C GLY A 268 7.34 9.16 -12.04
N PRO A 269 8.22 9.44 -11.06
CA PRO A 269 8.29 10.74 -10.41
C PRO A 269 8.58 11.89 -11.39
N SER A 270 9.32 11.63 -12.47
CA SER A 270 9.72 12.63 -13.47
C SER A 270 8.54 13.26 -14.22
N ASN A 271 7.39 12.58 -14.28
CA ASN A 271 6.16 13.11 -14.87
C ASN A 271 4.99 13.13 -13.88
N GLY A 272 5.29 13.06 -12.58
CA GLY A 272 4.30 13.20 -11.50
C GLY A 272 3.40 11.99 -11.28
N VAL A 273 3.62 10.85 -11.95
CA VAL A 273 2.83 9.64 -11.71
C VAL A 273 3.32 8.95 -10.43
N PRO A 274 2.43 8.70 -9.43
CA PRO A 274 2.83 8.19 -8.11
C PRO A 274 3.09 6.68 -8.16
N THR A 275 4.25 6.31 -8.69
CA THR A 275 4.71 4.93 -8.79
C THR A 275 5.20 4.39 -7.44
N LYS A 276 4.99 3.10 -7.21
CA LYS A 276 5.41 2.46 -5.95
C LYS A 276 6.93 2.53 -5.78
N TYR A 277 7.38 3.15 -4.68
CA TYR A 277 8.79 3.41 -4.37
C TYR A 277 9.48 4.36 -5.37
N ASN A 278 8.73 5.29 -5.99
CA ASN A 278 9.27 6.29 -6.91
C ASN A 278 10.08 5.68 -8.06
N LYS A 279 9.62 4.54 -8.58
CA LYS A 279 10.30 3.82 -9.65
C LYS A 279 9.76 4.19 -11.02
N THR A 280 10.66 4.56 -11.90
CA THR A 280 10.36 4.73 -13.31
C THR A 280 10.19 3.37 -14.00
N ARG A 281 9.16 3.22 -14.82
CA ARG A 281 8.92 2.04 -15.66
C ARG A 281 8.13 2.44 -16.91
N THR A 282 8.26 1.65 -17.98
CA THR A 282 7.48 1.84 -19.20
C THR A 282 6.21 0.98 -19.16
N ILE A 283 5.08 1.57 -19.53
CA ILE A 283 3.82 0.87 -19.78
C ILE A 283 3.51 0.88 -21.26
N GLU A 284 2.69 -0.08 -21.67
CA GLU A 284 2.12 -0.14 -23.00
C GLU A 284 0.64 0.26 -22.95
N ILE A 285 0.18 0.95 -23.98
CA ILE A 285 -1.19 1.43 -24.12
C ILE A 285 -1.65 1.27 -25.57
N THR A 286 -2.90 0.88 -25.77
CA THR A 286 -3.50 0.80 -27.11
C THR A 286 -3.78 2.20 -27.64
N ASN A 287 -3.71 2.37 -28.97
CA ASN A 287 -4.07 3.64 -29.62
C ASN A 287 -5.49 4.08 -29.22
N THR A 288 -6.43 3.14 -29.18
CA THR A 288 -7.82 3.42 -28.82
C THR A 288 -7.98 3.99 -27.40
N LEU A 289 -7.27 3.44 -26.41
CA LEU A 289 -7.31 4.01 -25.05
C LEU A 289 -6.58 5.36 -25.00
N LEU A 290 -5.43 5.47 -25.66
CA LEU A 290 -4.66 6.71 -25.74
C LEU A 290 -5.50 7.86 -26.31
N ASP A 291 -6.16 7.62 -27.45
CA ASP A 291 -7.05 8.58 -28.11
C ASP A 291 -8.18 9.00 -27.15
N LYS A 292 -8.82 8.06 -26.45
CA LYS A 292 -9.90 8.36 -25.50
C LYS A 292 -9.41 9.21 -24.32
N LEU A 293 -8.19 8.97 -23.81
CA LEU A 293 -7.58 9.80 -22.76
C LEU A 293 -7.27 11.21 -23.27
N GLN A 294 -6.76 11.34 -24.51
CA GLN A 294 -6.48 12.63 -25.14
C GLN A 294 -7.75 13.44 -25.40
N HIS A 295 -8.82 12.80 -25.90
CA HIS A 295 -10.12 13.45 -26.06
C HIS A 295 -10.70 13.90 -24.71
N TYR A 296 -10.59 13.07 -23.66
CA TYR A 296 -11.00 13.46 -22.32
C TYR A 296 -10.18 14.65 -21.78
N ALA A 297 -8.86 14.68 -22.06
CA ALA A 297 -7.95 15.73 -21.61
C ALA A 297 -8.36 17.14 -22.08
N ILE A 298 -8.99 17.23 -23.25
CA ILE A 298 -9.47 18.49 -23.84
C ILE A 298 -11.00 18.68 -23.76
N SER A 299 -11.71 17.78 -23.08
CA SER A 299 -13.17 17.84 -22.97
C SER A 299 -13.64 19.02 -22.12
N GLU A 300 -14.79 19.63 -22.49
CA GLU A 300 -15.43 20.70 -21.72
C GLU A 300 -15.64 20.27 -20.26
N ARG A 301 -16.11 19.03 -20.05
CA ARG A 301 -16.30 18.43 -18.72
C ARG A 301 -15.04 18.51 -17.86
N ARG A 302 -13.87 18.20 -18.42
CA ARG A 302 -12.60 18.29 -17.70
C ARG A 302 -12.19 19.75 -17.49
N MET A 303 -12.35 20.59 -18.51
CA MET A 303 -12.01 22.01 -18.45
C MET A 303 -12.73 22.73 -17.29
N THR A 304 -14.05 22.53 -17.15
CA THR A 304 -14.82 23.10 -16.03
C THR A 304 -14.29 22.67 -14.65
N ARG A 305 -13.75 21.45 -14.55
CA ARG A 305 -13.18 20.94 -13.29
C ARG A 305 -11.77 21.46 -13.07
N PHE A 306 -11.01 21.64 -14.15
CA PHE A 306 -9.70 22.27 -14.12
C PHE A 306 -9.79 23.71 -13.64
N ASP A 307 -10.79 24.48 -14.09
CA ASP A 307 -11.02 25.85 -13.58
C ASP A 307 -11.23 25.87 -12.05
N LYS A 308 -12.00 24.90 -11.53
CA LYS A 308 -12.19 24.73 -10.08
C LYS A 308 -10.89 24.34 -9.37
N LEU A 309 -10.10 23.45 -9.96
CA LEU A 309 -8.78 23.09 -9.43
C LEU A 309 -7.86 24.32 -9.37
N GLN A 310 -7.82 25.12 -10.43
CA GLN A 310 -7.04 26.35 -10.49
C GLN A 310 -7.49 27.38 -9.45
N MET A 311 -8.80 27.58 -9.28
CA MET A 311 -9.32 28.42 -8.19
C MET A 311 -8.86 27.93 -6.82
N ARG A 312 -8.86 26.61 -6.61
CA ARG A 312 -8.43 25.99 -5.36
C ARG A 312 -6.93 26.15 -5.10
N ILE A 313 -6.11 25.97 -6.13
CA ILE A 313 -4.65 26.22 -6.08
C ILE A 313 -4.39 27.68 -5.75
N LYS A 314 -5.06 28.63 -6.43
CA LYS A 314 -4.95 30.06 -6.14
C LYS A 314 -5.34 30.40 -4.70
N ALA A 315 -6.42 29.81 -4.18
CA ALA A 315 -6.83 29.99 -2.79
C ALA A 315 -5.78 29.47 -1.80
N MET A 316 -5.20 28.29 -2.05
CA MET A 316 -4.13 27.70 -1.24
C MET A 316 -2.88 28.58 -1.23
N LEU A 317 -2.45 29.10 -2.38
CA LEU A 317 -1.28 29.97 -2.49
C LEU A 317 -1.48 31.31 -1.76
N LYS A 318 -2.70 31.87 -1.80
CA LYS A 318 -3.04 33.08 -1.03
C LYS A 318 -3.06 32.84 0.48
N MET A 319 -3.58 31.69 0.92
CA MET A 319 -3.56 31.32 2.34
C MET A 319 -2.14 31.06 2.85
N GLY A 320 -1.22 30.56 2.02
CA GLY A 320 0.20 30.41 2.40
C GLY A 320 0.94 31.73 2.64
N GLN A 321 0.37 32.88 2.23
CA GLN A 321 0.91 34.22 2.46
C GLN A 321 0.32 34.90 3.71
N GLN A 322 -0.72 34.32 4.34
CA GLN A 322 -1.30 34.80 5.60
C GLN A 322 -1.04 33.73 6.67
N GLU A 323 -0.25 34.04 7.71
CA GLU A 323 0.05 33.12 8.81
C GLU A 323 -1.22 32.45 9.36
N ILE A 324 -1.33 31.12 9.22
CA ILE A 324 -2.47 30.36 9.71
C ILE A 324 -2.25 30.02 11.19
N LYS A 325 -3.04 30.64 12.07
CA LYS A 325 -3.34 30.10 13.41
C LYS A 325 -4.06 28.76 13.24
N THR A 326 -3.38 27.67 13.57
CA THR A 326 -3.85 26.28 13.37
C THR A 326 -5.01 25.91 14.28
N VAL A 327 -6.09 25.37 13.70
CA VAL A 327 -7.15 24.64 14.42
C VAL A 327 -6.79 23.14 14.44
N PRO A 328 -6.78 22.45 15.59
CA PRO A 328 -6.45 21.03 15.68
C PRO A 328 -7.67 20.14 15.37
N GLY A 329 -7.58 19.24 14.38
CA GLY A 329 -8.60 18.19 14.22
C GLY A 329 -8.62 17.31 12.95
N THR A 330 -8.04 17.72 11.81
CA THR A 330 -8.23 16.99 10.51
C THR A 330 -6.95 16.71 9.71
N LEU A 331 -5.81 16.64 10.40
CA LEU A 331 -4.46 16.77 9.81
C LEU A 331 -4.11 15.78 8.67
N PHE A 332 -4.54 14.52 8.71
CA PHE A 332 -4.02 13.52 7.77
C PHE A 332 -4.67 13.59 6.37
N SER A 333 -6.00 13.78 6.29
CA SER A 333 -6.68 13.96 5.00
C SER A 333 -6.34 15.30 4.36
N ASP A 334 -6.17 16.34 5.19
CA ASP A 334 -5.80 17.66 4.69
C ASP A 334 -4.35 17.69 4.20
N LYS A 335 -3.42 16.96 4.83
CA LYS A 335 -2.03 16.82 4.36
C LYS A 335 -1.91 16.08 3.03
N ILE A 336 -2.58 14.94 2.87
CA ILE A 336 -2.58 14.23 1.57
C ILE A 336 -3.17 15.12 0.47
N ARG A 337 -4.23 15.86 0.82
CA ARG A 337 -4.88 16.78 -0.11
C ARG A 337 -3.96 17.94 -0.47
N SER A 338 -3.25 18.53 0.48
CA SER A 338 -2.29 19.61 0.20
C SER A 338 -1.10 19.11 -0.64
N GLU A 339 -0.52 17.94 -0.33
CA GLU A 339 0.53 17.32 -1.14
C GLU A 339 0.05 17.06 -2.58
N SER A 340 -1.17 16.56 -2.75
CA SER A 340 -1.75 16.34 -4.09
C SER A 340 -1.96 17.64 -4.87
N LEU A 341 -2.32 18.74 -4.19
CA LEU A 341 -2.47 20.06 -4.81
C LEU A 341 -1.11 20.67 -5.18
N VAL A 342 -0.09 20.47 -4.36
CA VAL A 342 1.29 20.88 -4.66
C VAL A 342 1.81 20.12 -5.88
N SER A 343 1.62 18.80 -5.94
CA SER A 343 1.98 18.00 -7.11
C SER A 343 1.24 18.47 -8.37
N ALA A 344 -0.03 18.87 -8.23
CA ALA A 344 -0.85 19.34 -9.35
C ALA A 344 -0.35 20.66 -9.97
N ILE A 345 0.42 21.47 -9.23
CA ILE A 345 1.07 22.68 -9.76
C ILE A 345 2.17 22.30 -10.75
N GLN A 346 2.96 21.27 -10.43
CA GLN A 346 4.10 20.85 -11.25
C GLN A 346 3.67 19.94 -12.40
N ASN A 347 2.75 19.02 -12.13
CA ASN A 347 2.27 18.05 -13.09
C ASN A 347 0.74 18.04 -13.05
N GLU A 348 0.11 18.59 -14.09
CA GLU A 348 -1.34 18.69 -14.15
C GLU A 348 -1.98 17.28 -14.12
N PRO A 349 -2.88 17.00 -13.17
CA PRO A 349 -3.55 15.70 -13.07
C PRO A 349 -4.51 15.51 -14.23
N LEU A 350 -4.49 14.34 -14.86
CA LEU A 350 -5.45 14.02 -15.92
C LEU A 350 -6.87 13.95 -15.35
N PHE A 351 -7.05 13.28 -14.21
CA PHE A 351 -8.36 13.07 -13.59
C PHE A 351 -8.62 14.06 -12.45
N ILE A 352 -9.65 14.89 -12.62
CA ILE A 352 -10.06 15.91 -11.66
C ILE A 352 -11.48 15.62 -11.18
N SER A 353 -11.71 15.73 -9.88
CA SER A 353 -13.03 15.56 -9.26
C SER A 353 -13.98 16.70 -9.60
N GLN A 354 -15.28 16.49 -9.41
CA GLN A 354 -16.30 17.53 -9.60
C GLN A 354 -16.09 18.75 -8.69
N GLN A 355 -15.45 18.54 -7.54
CA GLN A 355 -15.10 19.55 -6.55
C GLN A 355 -13.77 20.27 -6.86
N GLY A 356 -13.13 20.01 -8.00
CA GLY A 356 -11.88 20.66 -8.39
C GLY A 356 -10.70 20.21 -7.54
N SER A 357 -10.53 18.91 -7.34
CA SER A 357 -9.35 18.33 -6.67
C SER A 357 -8.86 17.13 -7.45
N PRO A 358 -7.55 16.81 -7.41
CA PRO A 358 -7.04 15.59 -8.05
C PRO A 358 -7.80 14.36 -7.54
N CYS A 359 -8.16 13.44 -8.45
CA CYS A 359 -8.76 12.17 -8.05
C CYS A 359 -7.80 11.38 -7.15
N THR A 360 -8.34 10.68 -6.15
CA THR A 360 -7.53 9.95 -5.17
C THR A 360 -7.75 8.44 -5.25
N PRO A 361 -6.77 7.63 -4.84
CA PRO A 361 -6.94 6.18 -4.74
C PRO A 361 -8.10 5.77 -3.83
N GLN A 362 -8.31 6.51 -2.73
CA GLN A 362 -9.37 6.23 -1.75
C GLN A 362 -10.76 6.46 -2.35
N SER A 363 -10.96 7.60 -3.01
CA SER A 363 -12.24 7.92 -3.66
C SER A 363 -12.55 6.97 -4.82
N THR A 364 -11.54 6.62 -5.61
CA THR A 364 -11.66 5.64 -6.69
C THR A 364 -11.96 4.24 -6.16
N GLY A 365 -11.28 3.83 -5.07
CA GLY A 365 -11.53 2.56 -4.42
C GLY A 365 -12.94 2.45 -3.84
N ALA A 366 -13.47 3.54 -3.27
CA ALA A 366 -14.85 3.62 -2.80
C ALA A 366 -15.85 3.47 -3.97
N ARG A 367 -15.67 4.21 -5.07
CA ARG A 367 -16.49 4.10 -6.28
C ARG A 367 -16.45 2.71 -6.90
N PHE A 368 -15.28 2.06 -6.92
CA PHE A 368 -15.16 0.66 -7.34
C PHE A 368 -15.94 -0.28 -6.40
N GLY A 369 -15.92 -0.01 -5.10
CA GLY A 369 -16.72 -0.72 -4.11
C GLY A 369 -18.23 -0.58 -4.36
N GLU A 370 -18.71 0.61 -4.69
CA GLU A 370 -20.10 0.88 -5.07
C GLU A 370 -20.49 0.15 -6.36
N LEU A 371 -19.65 0.21 -7.39
CA LEU A 371 -19.84 -0.53 -8.65
C LEU A 371 -19.99 -2.04 -8.38
N ARG A 372 -19.08 -2.60 -7.58
CA ARG A 372 -19.17 -4.01 -7.16
C ARG A 372 -20.47 -4.32 -6.43
N LYS A 373 -20.90 -3.47 -5.50
CA LYS A 373 -22.19 -3.67 -4.79
C LYS A 373 -23.36 -3.67 -5.77
N LYS A 374 -23.36 -2.78 -6.78
CA LYS A 374 -24.38 -2.76 -7.82
C LYS A 374 -24.40 -4.06 -8.62
N MET A 375 -23.24 -4.55 -9.06
CA MET A 375 -23.14 -5.82 -9.79
C MET A 375 -23.68 -7.01 -8.95
N ILE A 376 -23.31 -7.07 -7.66
CA ILE A 376 -23.80 -8.10 -6.74
C ILE A 376 -25.32 -8.02 -6.59
N ASN A 377 -25.88 -6.82 -6.44
CA ASN A 377 -27.32 -6.62 -6.34
C ASN A 377 -28.07 -6.98 -7.64
N SER A 378 -27.40 -6.91 -8.79
CA SER A 378 -27.90 -7.40 -10.08
C SER A 378 -27.77 -8.92 -10.26
N GLY A 379 -27.34 -9.65 -9.23
CA GLY A 379 -27.21 -11.11 -9.25
C GLY A 379 -25.86 -11.64 -9.76
N ILE A 380 -24.89 -10.76 -10.01
CA ILE A 380 -23.56 -11.14 -10.53
C ILE A 380 -22.61 -11.40 -9.35
N ALA A 381 -22.03 -12.59 -9.29
CA ALA A 381 -21.06 -12.97 -8.25
C ALA A 381 -19.70 -12.26 -8.45
N PHE A 382 -19.63 -10.97 -8.10
CA PHE A 382 -18.45 -10.12 -8.31
C PHE A 382 -17.76 -9.73 -6.99
N ASP A 383 -16.88 -10.58 -6.45
CA ASP A 383 -16.12 -10.27 -5.22
C ASP A 383 -14.86 -9.41 -5.46
N HIS A 384 -14.47 -9.27 -6.74
CA HIS A 384 -13.22 -8.68 -7.20
C HIS A 384 -12.97 -7.28 -6.63
N LYS A 385 -11.71 -6.97 -6.35
CA LYS A 385 -11.22 -5.63 -5.93
C LYS A 385 -10.54 -4.95 -7.13
N PHE A 386 -10.31 -3.64 -7.03
CA PHE A 386 -9.63 -2.87 -8.09
C PHE A 386 -8.30 -3.50 -8.55
N HIS A 387 -7.50 -4.00 -7.61
CA HIS A 387 -6.22 -4.65 -7.92
C HIS A 387 -6.37 -5.89 -8.84
N ASP A 388 -7.54 -6.51 -8.87
CA ASP A 388 -7.78 -7.69 -9.69
C ASP A 388 -7.88 -7.35 -11.18
N LEU A 389 -8.16 -6.08 -11.55
CA LEU A 389 -8.03 -5.58 -12.93
C LEU A 389 -6.58 -5.70 -13.43
N ARG A 390 -5.62 -5.29 -12.59
CA ARG A 390 -4.20 -5.43 -12.88
C ARG A 390 -3.77 -6.91 -12.94
N CYS A 391 -4.39 -7.78 -12.14
CA CYS A 391 -4.18 -9.22 -12.24
C CYS A 391 -4.70 -9.78 -13.58
N SER A 392 -5.86 -9.30 -14.05
CA SER A 392 -6.40 -9.63 -15.37
C SER A 392 -5.41 -9.24 -16.46
N TYR A 393 -4.96 -7.97 -16.48
CA TYR A 393 -3.94 -7.50 -17.43
C TYR A 393 -2.76 -8.47 -17.49
N ALA A 394 -2.14 -8.78 -16.35
CA ALA A 394 -0.96 -9.62 -16.29
C ALA A 394 -1.20 -11.03 -16.84
N THR A 395 -2.38 -11.59 -16.53
CA THR A 395 -2.76 -12.94 -16.92
C THR A 395 -2.98 -13.04 -18.43
N TYR A 396 -3.82 -12.16 -18.99
CA TYR A 396 -4.08 -12.14 -20.42
C TYR A 396 -2.83 -11.69 -21.20
N ARG A 397 -2.04 -10.74 -20.65
CA ARG A 397 -0.78 -10.29 -21.27
C ARG A 397 0.20 -11.43 -21.45
N LEU A 398 0.46 -12.16 -20.36
CA LEU A 398 1.33 -13.33 -20.40
C LEU A 398 0.84 -14.40 -21.37
N TYR A 399 -0.47 -14.67 -21.36
CA TYR A 399 -1.07 -15.65 -22.25
C TYR A 399 -0.85 -15.30 -23.74
N SER A 400 -0.99 -14.03 -24.14
CA SER A 400 -0.75 -13.65 -25.53
C SER A 400 0.72 -13.73 -25.94
N LEU A 401 1.65 -13.40 -25.04
CA LEU A 401 3.08 -13.51 -25.35
C LEU A 401 3.44 -14.97 -25.62
N LEU A 402 2.96 -15.88 -24.75
CA LEU A 402 3.17 -17.31 -24.90
C LEU A 402 2.52 -17.87 -26.18
N THR A 403 1.30 -17.43 -26.51
CA THR A 403 0.62 -17.88 -27.75
C THR A 403 1.21 -17.27 -29.01
N ALA A 404 1.86 -16.12 -28.93
CA ALA A 404 2.67 -15.54 -30.01
C ALA A 404 4.01 -16.29 -30.21
N GLY A 405 4.29 -17.33 -29.43
CA GLY A 405 5.51 -18.13 -29.55
C GLY A 405 6.72 -17.54 -28.84
N ILE A 406 6.54 -16.49 -28.04
CA ILE A 406 7.62 -15.93 -27.22
C ILE A 406 7.98 -16.93 -26.12
N GLU A 407 9.28 -17.16 -25.93
CA GLU A 407 9.80 -18.08 -24.93
C GLU A 407 9.34 -17.66 -23.51
N PRO A 408 8.95 -18.61 -22.64
CA PRO A 408 8.39 -18.29 -21.33
C PRO A 408 9.21 -17.34 -20.43
N ALA A 409 10.53 -17.45 -20.39
CA ALA A 409 11.40 -16.56 -19.61
C ALA A 409 11.41 -15.15 -20.20
N ASP A 410 11.49 -15.01 -21.53
CA ASP A 410 11.41 -13.71 -22.21
C ASP A 410 10.04 -13.05 -22.00
N ALA A 411 8.96 -13.82 -22.12
CA ALA A 411 7.59 -13.35 -21.86
C ALA A 411 7.40 -12.87 -20.40
N LEU A 412 7.98 -13.60 -19.44
CA LEU A 412 7.97 -13.20 -18.03
C LEU A 412 8.81 -11.94 -17.79
N SER A 413 9.96 -11.81 -18.45
CA SER A 413 10.84 -10.64 -18.35
C SER A 413 10.15 -9.36 -18.85
N LEU A 414 9.54 -9.43 -20.04
CA LEU A 414 8.74 -8.33 -20.60
C LEU A 414 7.60 -7.92 -19.67
N LEU A 415 6.84 -8.91 -19.18
CA LEU A 415 5.74 -8.63 -18.25
C LEU A 415 6.25 -8.03 -16.93
N MET A 416 7.39 -8.49 -16.40
CA MET A 416 7.99 -7.92 -15.20
C MET A 416 8.34 -6.45 -15.37
N GLN A 417 8.89 -6.07 -16.52
CA GLN A 417 9.21 -4.69 -16.86
C GLN A 417 7.94 -3.84 -16.92
N TRP A 418 6.93 -4.28 -17.69
CA TRP A 418 5.62 -3.60 -17.79
C TRP A 418 4.78 -3.64 -16.52
N MET A 419 5.15 -4.43 -15.52
CA MET A 419 4.51 -4.42 -14.20
C MET A 419 5.38 -3.72 -13.14
N GLY A 420 6.65 -3.44 -13.41
CA GLY A 420 7.60 -2.95 -12.41
C GLY A 420 7.79 -3.93 -11.25
N HIS A 421 7.80 -5.23 -11.53
CA HIS A 421 8.07 -6.27 -10.53
C HIS A 421 9.58 -6.42 -10.34
N LYS A 422 10.06 -6.35 -9.09
CA LYS A 422 11.45 -6.67 -8.75
C LYS A 422 11.70 -8.17 -8.64
N ASN A 423 10.74 -8.90 -8.07
CA ASN A 423 10.92 -10.31 -7.75
C ASN A 423 10.15 -11.17 -8.74
N GLU A 424 10.88 -12.05 -9.43
CA GLU A 424 10.34 -13.02 -10.39
C GLU A 424 9.20 -13.86 -9.78
N SER A 425 9.32 -14.22 -8.50
CA SER A 425 8.31 -14.98 -7.75
C SER A 425 6.91 -14.35 -7.72
N THR A 426 6.82 -13.04 -7.96
CA THR A 426 5.53 -12.33 -8.08
C THR A 426 4.87 -12.62 -9.43
N THR A 427 5.67 -12.66 -10.49
CA THR A 427 5.21 -12.88 -11.87
C THR A 427 4.96 -14.36 -12.16
N TRP A 428 5.78 -15.25 -11.59
CA TRP A 428 5.58 -16.71 -11.67
C TRP A 428 4.21 -17.18 -11.18
N LYS A 429 3.54 -16.40 -10.31
CA LYS A 429 2.17 -16.70 -9.86
C LYS A 429 1.18 -16.69 -11.04
N TYR A 430 1.36 -15.79 -12.01
CA TYR A 430 0.50 -15.71 -13.20
C TYR A 430 0.73 -16.91 -14.13
N LEU A 431 1.99 -17.31 -14.36
CA LEU A 431 2.30 -18.48 -15.17
C LEU A 431 1.74 -19.76 -14.53
N ARG A 432 1.89 -19.92 -13.20
CA ARG A 432 1.29 -21.05 -12.47
C ARG A 432 -0.23 -21.04 -12.58
N TYR A 433 -0.86 -19.87 -12.47
CA TYR A 433 -2.29 -19.72 -12.64
C TYR A 433 -2.76 -20.15 -14.04
N LEU A 434 -2.08 -19.72 -15.11
CA LEU A 434 -2.37 -20.15 -16.48
C LEU A 434 -2.19 -21.65 -16.69
N LYS A 435 -1.11 -22.25 -16.17
CA LYS A 435 -0.89 -23.71 -16.25
C LYS A 435 -1.95 -24.53 -15.51
N THR A 436 -2.52 -23.99 -14.41
CA THR A 436 -3.53 -24.70 -13.61
C THR A 436 -4.93 -24.54 -14.18
N LYS A 437 -5.18 -23.48 -14.95
CA LYS A 437 -6.46 -23.20 -15.58
C LYS A 437 -6.30 -23.23 -17.10
N GLU A 438 -6.38 -24.44 -17.67
CA GLU A 438 -6.41 -24.70 -19.13
C GLU A 438 -7.49 -23.90 -19.88
N ALA A 439 -8.45 -23.30 -19.15
CA ALA A 439 -9.61 -22.59 -19.63
C ALA A 439 -9.41 -21.10 -20.03
N LEU A 440 -8.20 -20.54 -19.97
CA LEU A 440 -7.96 -19.12 -20.34
C LEU A 440 -7.40 -18.98 -21.76
N LYS A 441 -7.92 -19.78 -22.69
CA LYS A 441 -7.37 -19.92 -24.04
C LYS A 441 -7.66 -18.75 -25.01
N GLU A 442 -8.17 -17.61 -24.56
CA GLU A 442 -8.56 -16.50 -25.44
C GLU A 442 -7.73 -15.22 -25.27
N LYS A 443 -7.53 -14.56 -26.42
CA LYS A 443 -6.47 -13.58 -26.75
C LYS A 443 -6.62 -12.24 -26.01
N ILE A 444 -5.55 -11.46 -25.85
CA ILE A 444 -5.60 -10.07 -25.33
C ILE A 444 -6.52 -9.17 -26.14
N SER A 445 -6.61 -9.35 -27.47
CA SER A 445 -7.53 -8.57 -28.31
C SER A 445 -8.95 -8.56 -27.70
N MET A 446 -9.36 -9.68 -27.11
CA MET A 446 -10.62 -9.82 -26.39
C MET A 446 -10.70 -8.94 -25.14
N LEU A 447 -9.63 -8.84 -24.33
CA LEU A 447 -9.62 -7.96 -23.16
C LEU A 447 -9.79 -6.50 -23.60
N ASP A 448 -9.03 -6.08 -24.61
CA ASP A 448 -9.11 -4.72 -25.12
C ASP A 448 -10.47 -4.43 -25.75
N GLU A 449 -10.97 -5.32 -26.62
CA GLU A 449 -12.30 -5.22 -27.23
C GLU A 449 -13.42 -5.16 -26.19
N ILE A 450 -13.41 -6.06 -25.19
CA ILE A 450 -14.43 -6.08 -24.13
C ILE A 450 -14.36 -4.78 -23.32
N MET A 451 -13.17 -4.37 -22.90
CA MET A 451 -13.03 -3.15 -22.09
C MET A 451 -13.38 -1.90 -22.89
N HIS A 452 -13.09 -1.84 -24.20
CA HIS A 452 -13.49 -0.73 -25.06
C HIS A 452 -15.01 -0.60 -25.22
N ARG A 453 -15.80 -1.68 -25.05
CA ARG A 453 -17.28 -1.57 -24.98
C ARG A 453 -17.75 -0.73 -23.80
N ALA A 454 -16.96 -0.61 -22.73
CA ALA A 454 -17.30 0.28 -21.61
C ALA A 454 -17.23 1.78 -21.99
N LEU A 455 -16.67 2.11 -23.16
CA LEU A 455 -16.53 3.48 -23.69
C LEU A 455 -17.43 3.75 -24.91
N LEU A 456 -18.24 2.77 -25.32
CA LEU A 456 -19.24 2.94 -26.36
C LEU A 456 -20.54 3.36 -25.67
N GLU A 457 -21.07 4.51 -26.09
CA GLU A 457 -22.29 5.12 -25.54
C GLU A 457 -23.52 4.20 -25.63
#